data_AF-A0A5C4MIA0-F1
#
_entry.id   AF-A0A5C4MIA0-F1
#
_cell.length_a   1.000
_cell.length_b   1.000
_cell.length_c   1.000
_cell.angle_alpha   90.00
_cell.angle_beta   90.00
_cell.angle_gamma   90.00
#
_symmetry.space_group_name_H-M   'P 1'
#
loop_
_entity.id
_entity.type
_entity.pdbx_description
1 polymer ?
#
loop_
_entity_poly.entity_id
_entity_poly.type
_entity_poly.pdbx_seq_one_letter_code
_entity_poly.pdbx_strand_id
1 'polypeptide(L)'
;MDLIRQRLQAVLAWERAAPVAEREDPFALVVERLREEAADAPSFATAREARTFREEMERRFDGGTLARLGQGHEATLLQVAEDRLDALCLARAWLDSGGEPARSEVRMSLVYAITGAQIDRKRERLGHEEEGHSWGL
;
A
#
# COMPACT_ATOMS: atom_id res chain seq x y z
N MET A 1 9.61 49.57 3.76
CA MET A 1 10.06 48.16 3.76
C MET A 1 8.83 47.27 3.79
N ASP A 2 8.62 46.54 2.71
CA ASP A 2 7.32 46.00 2.30
C ASP A 2 6.99 44.69 3.03
N LEU A 3 6.24 44.81 4.13
CA LEU A 3 5.80 43.70 4.99
C LEU A 3 4.96 42.68 4.21
N ILE A 4 4.23 43.13 3.19
CA ILE A 4 3.40 42.28 2.34
C ILE A 4 4.29 41.37 1.49
N ARG A 5 5.34 41.93 0.86
CA ARG A 5 6.32 41.15 0.10
C ARG A 5 7.05 40.13 0.98
N GLN A 6 7.42 40.49 2.21
CA GLN A 6 8.07 39.56 3.14
C GLN A 6 7.15 38.41 3.56
N ARG A 7 5.88 38.70 3.86
CA ARG A 7 4.89 37.66 4.19
C ARG A 7 4.61 36.73 3.02
N LEU A 8 4.50 37.28 1.80
CA LEU A 8 4.35 36.48 0.59
C LEU A 8 5.57 35.59 0.35
N GLN A 9 6.78 36.10 0.54
CA GLN A 9 7.98 35.27 0.43
C GLN A 9 8.07 34.21 1.52
N ALA A 10 7.63 34.49 2.75
CA ALA A 10 7.59 33.51 3.83
C ALA A 10 6.57 32.39 3.55
N VAL A 11 5.38 32.73 3.00
CA VAL A 11 4.37 31.74 2.59
C VAL A 11 4.88 30.89 1.43
N LEU A 12 5.48 31.51 0.41
CA LEU A 12 6.04 30.79 -0.74
C LEU A 12 7.28 29.96 -0.36
N ALA A 13 8.07 30.43 0.62
CA ALA A 13 9.18 29.68 1.18
C ALA A 13 8.69 28.51 2.03
N TRP A 14 7.58 28.66 2.77
CA TRP A 14 6.94 27.57 3.51
C TRP A 14 6.24 26.56 2.59
N GLU A 15 5.70 26.97 1.45
CA GLU A 15 5.24 26.02 0.41
C GLU A 15 6.42 25.27 -0.23
N ARG A 16 7.56 25.93 -0.44
CA ARG A 16 8.79 25.29 -0.94
C ARG A 16 9.54 24.47 0.10
N ALA A 17 9.39 24.81 1.37
CA ALA A 17 10.01 24.18 2.53
C ALA A 17 8.98 23.47 3.41
N ALA A 18 7.82 23.14 2.84
CA ALA A 18 6.91 22.18 3.44
C ALA A 18 7.76 20.94 3.68
N PRO A 19 7.80 20.43 4.91
CA PRO A 19 8.76 19.39 5.24
C PRO A 19 8.57 18.25 4.25
N VAL A 20 9.68 17.73 3.72
CA VAL A 20 9.76 16.47 2.96
C VAL A 20 9.27 15.27 3.81
N ALA A 21 8.59 15.52 4.93
CA ALA A 21 8.03 14.58 5.88
C ALA A 21 6.52 14.32 5.68
N GLU A 22 5.82 14.99 4.75
CA GLU A 22 4.42 14.68 4.40
C GLU A 22 4.28 14.15 2.96
N ARG A 23 5.29 13.42 2.46
CA ARG A 23 5.03 12.46 1.38
C ARG A 23 4.65 11.16 2.07
N GLU A 24 3.36 10.98 2.33
CA GLU A 24 2.81 9.69 2.79
C GLU A 24 3.44 8.57 1.95
N ASP A 25 4.03 7.56 2.59
CA ASP A 25 4.72 6.47 1.90
C ASP A 25 3.72 5.82 0.92
N PRO A 26 3.99 5.83 -0.40
CA PRO A 26 3.08 5.23 -1.39
C PRO A 26 2.71 3.78 -1.06
N PHE A 27 3.58 3.05 -0.36
CA PHE A 27 3.33 1.68 0.05
C PHE A 27 2.32 1.62 1.20
N ALA A 28 2.50 2.46 2.22
CA ALA A 28 1.60 2.53 3.36
C ALA A 28 0.18 2.91 2.91
N LEU A 29 0.05 3.93 2.05
CA LEU A 29 -1.24 4.36 1.50
C LEU A 29 -1.99 3.25 0.75
N VAL A 30 -1.28 2.50 -0.09
CA VAL A 30 -1.85 1.36 -0.82
C VAL A 30 -2.26 0.26 0.15
N VAL A 31 -1.40 -0.05 1.12
CA VAL A 31 -1.65 -1.13 2.08
C VAL A 31 -2.86 -0.79 2.93
N GLU A 32 -2.93 0.39 3.53
CA GLU A 32 -4.06 0.84 4.35
C GLU A 32 -5.38 0.72 3.59
N ARG A 33 -5.43 1.23 2.35
CA ARG A 33 -6.60 1.13 1.48
C ARG A 33 -7.01 -0.33 1.25
N LEU A 34 -6.08 -1.16 0.78
CA LEU A 34 -6.41 -2.53 0.37
C LEU A 34 -6.60 -3.50 1.53
N ARG A 35 -6.05 -3.17 2.70
CA ARG A 35 -6.18 -3.95 3.93
C ARG A 35 -7.61 -3.87 4.47
N GLU A 36 -8.24 -2.69 4.39
CA GLU A 36 -9.59 -2.45 4.93
C GLU A 36 -10.71 -2.59 3.90
N GLU A 37 -10.44 -2.29 2.63
CA GLU A 37 -11.42 -2.40 1.55
C GLU A 37 -11.57 -3.84 1.03
N ALA A 38 -12.58 -4.04 0.18
CA ALA A 38 -12.75 -5.30 -0.53
C ALA A 38 -11.51 -5.60 -1.40
N ALA A 39 -11.13 -6.87 -1.45
CA ALA A 39 -9.94 -7.32 -2.16
C ALA A 39 -9.97 -7.04 -3.68
N ASP A 40 -11.13 -6.74 -4.27
CA ASP A 40 -11.30 -6.39 -5.68
C ASP A 40 -11.32 -4.87 -5.95
N ALA A 41 -11.28 -4.04 -4.91
CA ALA A 41 -11.31 -2.59 -5.01
C ALA A 41 -10.15 -2.01 -5.86
N PRO A 42 -10.25 -0.78 -6.37
CA PRO A 42 -9.13 -0.15 -7.06
C PRO A 42 -7.93 0.07 -6.10
N SER A 43 -6.73 -0.38 -6.49
CA SER A 43 -5.51 -0.11 -5.71
C SER A 43 -5.16 1.38 -5.62
N PHE A 44 -5.52 2.15 -6.64
CA PHE A 44 -5.18 3.57 -6.77
C PHE A 44 -6.42 4.41 -7.05
N ALA A 45 -6.54 5.56 -6.39
CA ALA A 45 -7.62 6.50 -6.68
C ALA A 45 -7.32 7.33 -7.93
N THR A 46 -6.04 7.51 -8.26
CA THR A 46 -5.59 8.30 -9.41
C THR A 46 -4.44 7.65 -10.16
N ALA A 47 -4.30 7.98 -11.45
CA ALA A 47 -3.14 7.55 -12.25
C ALA A 47 -1.80 8.10 -11.70
N ARG A 48 -1.83 9.25 -11.02
CA ARG A 48 -0.65 9.84 -10.36
C ARG A 48 -0.18 8.97 -9.19
N GLU A 49 -1.10 8.45 -8.37
CA GLU A 49 -0.77 7.49 -7.31
C GLU A 49 -0.16 6.23 -7.88
N ALA A 50 -0.78 5.64 -8.92
CA ALA A 50 -0.27 4.44 -9.57
C ALA A 50 1.17 4.64 -10.10
N ARG A 51 1.46 5.80 -10.70
CA ARG A 51 2.79 6.14 -11.19
C ARG A 51 3.80 6.32 -10.06
N THR A 52 3.42 7.04 -9.01
CA THR A 52 4.30 7.31 -7.86
C THR A 52 4.66 6.02 -7.13
N PHE A 53 3.68 5.14 -6.93
CA PHE A 53 3.90 3.81 -6.38
C PHE A 53 4.85 2.97 -7.23
N ARG A 54 4.66 2.98 -8.55
CA ARG A 54 5.54 2.26 -9.49
C ARG A 54 6.97 2.75 -9.43
N GLU A 55 7.19 4.06 -9.49
CA GLU A 55 8.52 4.66 -9.40
C GLU A 55 9.21 4.25 -8.09
N GLU A 56 8.45 4.17 -6.99
CA GLU A 56 8.98 3.74 -5.70
C GLU A 56 9.32 2.24 -5.66
N MET A 57 8.50 1.38 -6.27
CA MET A 57 8.81 -0.05 -6.44
C MET A 57 10.08 -0.26 -7.27
N GLU A 58 10.20 0.45 -8.39
CA GLU A 58 11.36 0.39 -9.28
C GLU A 58 12.64 0.94 -8.63
N ARG A 59 12.50 1.86 -7.67
CA ARG A 59 13.62 2.40 -6.89
C ARG A 59 14.10 1.43 -5.79
N ARG A 60 13.17 0.72 -5.14
CA ARG A 60 13.48 -0.15 -3.98
C ARG A 60 13.85 -1.58 -4.37
N PHE A 61 13.36 -2.08 -5.52
CA PHE A 61 13.53 -3.48 -5.91
C PHE A 61 14.24 -3.62 -7.26
N ASP A 62 15.05 -4.67 -7.37
CA ASP A 62 15.69 -5.02 -8.63
C ASP A 62 14.69 -5.62 -9.64
N GLY A 63 15.07 -5.64 -10.92
CA GLY A 63 14.23 -6.17 -11.99
C GLY A 63 13.85 -7.64 -11.78
N GLY A 64 14.68 -8.43 -11.10
CA GLY A 64 14.39 -9.83 -10.78
C GLY A 64 13.24 -9.97 -9.80
N THR A 65 13.21 -9.13 -8.77
CA THR A 65 12.13 -9.06 -7.79
C THR A 65 10.85 -8.56 -8.45
N LEU A 66 10.91 -7.48 -9.23
CA LEU A 66 9.75 -6.93 -9.94
C LEU A 66 9.14 -7.93 -10.95
N ALA A 67 9.97 -8.74 -11.60
CA ALA A 67 9.51 -9.80 -12.49
C ALA A 67 8.76 -10.91 -11.72
N ARG A 68 9.26 -11.32 -10.55
CA ARG A 68 8.58 -12.30 -9.68
C ARG A 68 7.26 -11.76 -9.13
N LEU A 69 7.18 -10.47 -8.83
CA LEU A 69 5.91 -9.83 -8.45
C LEU A 69 4.90 -9.82 -9.60
N GLY A 70 5.38 -9.71 -10.85
CA GLY A 70 4.57 -9.94 -12.04
C GLY A 70 3.92 -11.33 -12.10
N GLN A 71 4.50 -12.31 -11.39
CA GLN A 71 4.03 -13.70 -11.29
C GLN A 71 3.26 -13.96 -9.99
N GLY A 72 3.02 -12.95 -9.16
CA GLY A 72 2.27 -13.06 -7.91
C GLY A 72 3.09 -13.57 -6.72
N HIS A 73 4.43 -13.58 -6.81
CA HIS A 73 5.29 -14.00 -5.70
C HIS A 73 5.46 -12.89 -4.66
N GLU A 74 4.49 -12.75 -3.76
CA GLU A 74 4.46 -11.71 -2.72
C GLU A 74 5.56 -11.87 -1.66
N ALA A 75 6.08 -13.10 -1.47
CA ALA A 75 7.04 -13.41 -0.41
C ALA A 75 8.31 -12.55 -0.45
N THR A 76 8.69 -12.01 -1.61
CA THR A 76 9.85 -11.10 -1.75
C THR A 76 9.61 -9.73 -1.12
N LEU A 77 8.36 -9.39 -0.79
CA LEU A 77 7.97 -8.12 -0.16
C LEU A 77 7.92 -8.19 1.36
N LEU A 78 8.04 -9.39 1.97
CA LEU A 78 8.03 -9.54 3.44
C LEU A 78 9.18 -8.80 4.15
N GLN A 79 10.20 -8.35 3.42
CA GLN A 79 11.27 -7.49 3.93
C GLN A 79 10.86 -6.02 4.12
N VAL A 80 9.78 -5.57 3.45
CA VAL A 80 9.24 -4.20 3.57
C VAL A 80 7.79 -4.15 4.07
N ALA A 81 7.08 -5.28 4.02
CA ALA A 81 5.72 -5.43 4.50
C ALA A 81 5.72 -5.85 5.98
N GLU A 82 4.73 -5.40 6.76
CA GLU A 82 4.62 -5.80 8.17
C GLU A 82 4.18 -7.27 8.31
N ASP A 83 3.31 -7.70 7.40
CA ASP A 83 2.77 -9.05 7.38
C ASP A 83 2.50 -9.55 5.95
N ARG A 84 1.94 -10.76 5.86
CA ARG A 84 1.62 -11.38 4.56
C ARG A 84 0.47 -10.66 3.84
N LEU A 85 -0.52 -10.11 4.56
CA LEU A 85 -1.63 -9.38 3.95
C LEU A 85 -1.10 -8.13 3.25
N ASP A 86 -0.17 -7.41 3.88
CA ASP A 86 0.49 -6.25 3.29
C ASP A 86 1.30 -6.61 2.05
N ALA A 87 2.08 -7.69 2.12
CA ALA A 87 2.84 -8.17 0.97
C ALA A 87 1.91 -8.51 -0.23
N LEU A 88 0.76 -9.13 0.04
CA LEU A 88 -0.25 -9.42 -0.98
C LEU A 88 -0.87 -8.14 -1.57
N CYS A 89 -1.19 -7.14 -0.72
CA CYS A 89 -1.71 -5.84 -1.14
C CYS A 89 -0.71 -5.11 -2.06
N LEU A 90 0.57 -5.08 -1.69
CA LEU A 90 1.64 -4.46 -2.48
C LEU A 90 1.87 -5.20 -3.81
N ALA A 91 1.86 -6.53 -3.81
CA ALA A 91 1.97 -7.32 -5.04
C ALA A 91 0.79 -7.04 -6.00
N ARG A 92 -0.43 -6.94 -5.47
CA ARG A 92 -1.61 -6.56 -6.28
C ARG A 92 -1.47 -5.15 -6.83
N ALA A 93 -1.04 -4.19 -6.02
CA ALA A 93 -0.85 -2.81 -6.46
C ALA A 93 0.22 -2.69 -7.55
N TRP A 94 1.29 -3.49 -7.49
CA TRP A 94 2.25 -3.62 -8.59
C TRP A 94 1.56 -4.09 -9.87
N LEU A 95 0.70 -5.11 -9.77
CA LEU A 95 -0.13 -5.58 -10.88
C LEU A 95 -1.21 -4.59 -11.34
N ASP A 96 -1.64 -3.64 -10.52
CA ASP A 96 -2.62 -2.63 -10.96
C ASP A 96 -1.92 -1.41 -11.59
N SER A 97 -0.62 -1.21 -11.34
CA SER A 97 0.13 -0.02 -11.81
C SER A 97 0.50 0.01 -13.31
N GLY A 98 0.28 -1.06 -14.10
CA GLY A 98 0.42 -1.03 -15.58
C GLY A 98 1.56 -1.83 -16.25
N GLY A 99 1.90 -3.01 -15.74
CA GLY A 99 2.60 -4.11 -16.41
C GLY A 99 1.66 -5.06 -17.23
N GLU A 100 2.24 -6.08 -17.83
CA GLU A 100 1.71 -6.86 -18.97
C GLU A 100 0.33 -7.58 -18.79
N PRO A 101 -0.43 -7.83 -19.88
CA PRO A 101 -1.80 -8.36 -19.88
C PRO A 101 -2.00 -9.83 -19.45
N ALA A 102 -0.94 -10.61 -19.18
CA ALA A 102 -1.03 -11.93 -18.51
C ALA A 102 -1.56 -11.85 -17.05
N ARG A 103 -1.97 -10.64 -16.63
CA ARG A 103 -2.38 -10.23 -15.30
C ARG A 103 -3.66 -10.82 -14.77
N SER A 104 -4.61 -11.23 -15.60
CA SER A 104 -5.97 -11.53 -15.09
C SER A 104 -5.96 -12.69 -14.09
N GLU A 105 -5.26 -13.79 -14.40
CA GLU A 105 -5.20 -14.96 -13.51
C GLU A 105 -4.36 -14.69 -12.25
N VAL A 106 -3.17 -14.11 -12.40
CA VAL A 106 -2.29 -13.77 -11.27
C VAL A 106 -2.97 -12.76 -10.35
N ARG A 107 -3.59 -11.72 -10.92
CA ARG A 107 -4.36 -10.73 -10.18
C ARG A 107 -5.51 -11.40 -9.44
N MET A 108 -6.24 -12.30 -10.09
CA MET A 108 -7.35 -13.00 -9.42
C MET A 108 -6.88 -13.89 -8.29
N SER A 109 -5.76 -14.61 -8.47
CA SER A 109 -5.12 -15.38 -7.41
C SER A 109 -4.77 -14.51 -6.21
N LEU A 110 -4.21 -13.32 -6.44
CA LEU A 110 -3.91 -12.35 -5.37
C LEU A 110 -5.18 -11.83 -4.68
N VAL A 111 -6.25 -11.54 -5.41
CA VAL A 111 -7.55 -11.12 -4.82
C VAL A 111 -8.09 -12.21 -3.88
N TYR A 112 -8.07 -13.47 -4.30
CA TYR A 112 -8.48 -14.59 -3.44
C TYR A 112 -7.58 -14.73 -2.20
N ALA A 113 -6.26 -14.61 -2.37
CA ALA A 113 -5.31 -14.68 -1.27
C ALA A 113 -5.49 -13.54 -0.26
N ILE A 114 -5.73 -12.31 -0.73
CA ILE A 114 -6.02 -11.14 0.13
C ILE A 114 -7.32 -11.39 0.90
N THR A 115 -8.37 -11.86 0.23
CA THR A 115 -9.65 -12.14 0.87
C THR A 115 -9.50 -13.18 1.98
N GLY A 116 -8.76 -14.28 1.71
CA GLY A 116 -8.45 -15.29 2.72
C GLY A 116 -7.70 -14.72 3.92
N ALA A 117 -6.64 -13.95 3.67
CA ALA A 117 -5.85 -13.32 4.72
C ALA A 117 -6.65 -12.28 5.55
N GLN A 118 -7.55 -11.52 4.91
CA GLN A 118 -8.47 -10.61 5.61
C GLN A 118 -9.44 -11.38 6.53
N ILE A 119 -9.98 -12.52 6.06
CA ILE A 119 -10.85 -13.39 6.85
C ILE A 119 -10.10 -13.96 8.04
N ASP A 120 -8.90 -14.49 7.82
CA ASP A 120 -8.08 -15.09 8.89
C ASP A 120 -7.72 -14.05 9.95
N ARG A 121 -7.26 -12.86 9.55
CA ARG A 121 -7.01 -11.73 10.46
C ARG A 121 -8.26 -11.33 11.25
N LYS A 122 -9.44 -11.33 10.62
CA LYS A 122 -10.71 -11.03 11.29
C LYS A 122 -11.08 -12.13 12.30
N ARG A 123 -10.84 -13.40 12.00
CA ARG A 123 -11.05 -14.52 12.92
C ARG A 123 -10.12 -14.44 14.13
N GLU A 124 -8.84 -14.16 13.91
CA GLU A 124 -7.86 -13.98 14.99
C GLU A 124 -8.30 -12.86 15.95
N ARG A 125 -8.71 -11.70 15.41
CA ARG A 125 -9.21 -10.59 16.23
C ARG A 125 -10.43 -10.98 17.07
N LEU A 126 -11.39 -11.68 16.49
CA LEU A 126 -12.59 -12.13 17.20
C LEU A 126 -12.29 -13.19 18.26
N GLY A 127 -11.37 -14.13 17.97
CA GLY A 127 -10.94 -15.14 18.95
C GLY A 127 -10.27 -14.51 20.18
N HIS A 128 -9.47 -13.47 19.98
CA HIS A 128 -8.88 -12.71 21.09
C HIS A 128 -9.92 -11.89 21.90
N GLU A 129 -11.01 -11.43 21.27
CA GLU A 129 -12.09 -10.71 21.95
C GLU A 129 -12.99 -11.63 22.81
N GLU A 130 -13.15 -12.91 22.42
CA GLU A 130 -13.87 -13.92 23.21
C GLU A 130 -13.06 -14.37 24.45
N GLU A 131 -11.74 -14.48 24.33
CA GLU A 131 -10.85 -14.79 25.47
C GLU A 131 -10.79 -13.64 26.49
N GLY A 132 -10.94 -12.39 26.05
CA GLY A 132 -10.97 -11.21 26.92
C GLY A 132 -12.28 -11.00 27.71
N HIS A 133 -13.38 -11.64 27.30
CA HIS A 133 -14.69 -11.55 27.97
C HIS A 133 -15.02 -12.73 28.89
N SER A 134 -14.09 -13.66 29.08
CA SER A 134 -14.24 -14.73 30.06
C SER A 134 -13.63 -14.31 31.40
N TRP A 135 -14.48 -14.30 32.44
CA TRP A 135 -14.22 -14.10 33.88
C TRP A 135 -14.39 -12.69 34.45
N GLY A 136 -15.64 -12.37 34.74
CA GLY A 136 -16.06 -11.51 35.86
C GLY A 136 -17.34 -12.07 36.48
N LEU A 137 -17.20 -13.14 37.27
CA LEU A 137 -18.21 -13.60 38.22
C LEU A 137 -18.40 -12.57 39.33
#